data_AF-A0A942RSA4-F1
#
_entry.id   AF-A0A942RSA4-F1
#
_cell.length_a   1.000
_cell.length_b   1.000
_cell.length_c   1.000
_cell.angle_alpha   90.00
_cell.angle_beta   90.00
_cell.angle_gamma   90.00
#
_symmetry.space_group_name_H-M   'P 1'
#
loop_
_entity.id
_entity.type
_entity.pdbx_description
1 polymer ?
#
loop_
_entity_poly.entity_id
_entity_poly.type
_entity_poly.pdbx_seq_one_letter_code
_entity_poly.pdbx_strand_id
1 'polypeptide(L)'
;MTTNRTYPLNPAKNRLLWLLLLGIGVFNVADYFLTLYALEMGCREANPVIDLVVDSIFFAKIKLLIVPLLLLFLWVRRKKVRQRLYFYVWLLFVAYMFLMLYYAWLFWSGSL
;
A
#
# COMPACT_ATOMS: atom_id res chain seq x y z
N MET A 1 -31.29 25.59 4.48
CA MET A 1 -31.05 24.13 4.37
C MET A 1 -30.33 23.83 3.07
N THR A 2 -29.01 23.75 3.07
CA THR A 2 -28.21 23.35 1.90
C THR A 2 -28.29 21.83 1.75
N THR A 3 -29.00 21.36 0.74
CA THR A 3 -29.07 19.95 0.38
C THR A 3 -27.69 19.48 -0.06
N ASN A 4 -26.94 18.85 0.86
CA ASN A 4 -25.72 18.12 0.52
C ASN A 4 -26.11 16.94 -0.38
N ARG A 5 -26.22 17.19 -1.68
CA ARG A 5 -26.32 16.13 -2.70
C ARG A 5 -25.00 15.37 -2.70
N THR A 6 -24.90 14.36 -1.84
CA THR A 6 -23.88 13.32 -1.98
C THR A 6 -24.21 12.57 -3.25
N TYR A 7 -23.65 13.01 -4.38
CA TYR A 7 -23.74 12.27 -5.63
C TYR A 7 -23.26 10.84 -5.37
N PRO A 8 -24.07 9.80 -5.64
CA PRO A 8 -23.62 8.43 -5.48
C PRO A 8 -22.38 8.25 -6.34
N LEU A 9 -21.26 7.88 -5.70
CA LEU A 9 -20.03 7.53 -6.40
C LEU A 9 -20.38 6.50 -7.49
N ASN A 10 -20.03 6.81 -8.74
CA ASN A 10 -20.26 5.96 -9.89
C ASN A 10 -19.84 4.50 -9.55
N PRO A 11 -20.71 3.49 -9.73
CA PRO A 11 -20.44 2.12 -9.32
C PRO A 11 -19.13 1.57 -9.91
N ALA A 12 -18.77 1.97 -11.13
CA ALA A 12 -17.48 1.61 -11.75
C ALA A 12 -16.28 2.20 -10.98
N LYS A 13 -16.37 3.45 -10.53
CA LYS A 13 -15.30 4.10 -9.73
C LYS A 13 -15.14 3.46 -8.35
N ASN A 14 -16.24 3.02 -7.74
CA ASN A 14 -16.19 2.30 -6.47
C ASN A 14 -15.51 0.93 -6.63
N ARG A 15 -15.85 0.19 -7.69
CA ARG A 15 -15.24 -1.12 -7.98
C ARG A 15 -13.74 -0.98 -8.25
N LEU A 16 -13.36 0.02 -9.05
CA LEU A 16 -11.95 0.31 -9.35
C LEU A 16 -11.16 0.74 -8.11
N LEU A 17 -11.73 1.60 -7.26
CA LEU A 17 -11.10 1.99 -5.99
C LEU A 17 -10.92 0.78 -5.06
N TRP A 18 -11.90 -0.13 -5.01
CA TRP A 18 -11.76 -1.35 -4.22
C TRP A 18 -10.65 -2.27 -4.74
N LEU A 19 -10.56 -2.42 -6.07
CA LEU A 19 -9.48 -3.18 -6.72
C LEU A 19 -8.10 -2.56 -6.46
N LEU A 20 -7.99 -1.23 -6.52
CA LEU A 20 -6.77 -0.50 -6.19
C LEU A 20 -6.37 -0.72 -4.73
N LEU A 21 -7.30 -0.61 -3.78
CA LEU A 21 -7.02 -0.85 -2.36
C LEU A 21 -6.61 -2.30 -2.09
N LEU A 22 -7.27 -3.27 -2.72
CA LEU A 22 -6.91 -4.68 -2.61
C LEU A 22 -5.51 -4.92 -3.19
N GLY A 23 -5.22 -4.35 -4.36
CA GLY A 23 -3.91 -4.43 -5.00
C GLY A 23 -2.80 -3.83 -4.14
N ILE A 24 -3.03 -2.65 -3.53
CA ILE A 24 -2.08 -2.05 -2.57
C ILE A 24 -1.90 -2.97 -1.37
N GLY A 25 -2.96 -3.60 -0.87
CA GLY A 25 -2.86 -4.56 0.23
C GLY A 25 -1.99 -5.77 -0.13
N VAL A 26 -2.17 -6.34 -1.32
CA VAL A 26 -1.34 -7.46 -1.82
C VAL A 26 0.11 -7.02 -1.99
N PHE A 27 0.35 -5.85 -2.59
CA PHE A 27 1.70 -5.31 -2.74
C PHE A 27 2.36 -5.00 -1.41
N ASN A 28 1.60 -4.56 -0.41
CA ASN A 28 2.14 -4.32 0.93
C ASN A 28 2.58 -5.62 1.63
N VAL A 29 1.83 -6.72 1.44
CA VAL A 29 2.23 -8.05 1.93
C VAL A 29 3.46 -8.56 1.20
N ALA A 30 3.51 -8.41 -0.12
CA ALA A 30 4.67 -8.80 -0.92
C ALA A 30 5.92 -7.99 -0.53
N ASP A 31 5.78 -6.68 -0.36
CA ASP A 31 6.83 -5.77 0.13
C ASP A 31 7.34 -6.19 1.50
N TYR A 32 6.48 -6.62 2.41
CA TYR A 32 6.89 -7.17 3.71
C TYR A 32 7.78 -8.40 3.58
N PHE A 33 7.38 -9.40 2.79
CA PHE A 33 8.19 -10.61 2.58
C PHE A 33 9.53 -10.30 1.91
N LEU A 34 9.51 -9.37 0.96
CA LEU A 34 10.69 -8.94 0.25
C LEU A 34 11.67 -8.18 1.15
N THR A 35 11.14 -7.38 2.08
CA THR A 35 11.94 -6.74 3.12
C THR A 35 12.60 -7.80 4.01
N LEU A 36 11.84 -8.81 4.46
CA LEU A 36 12.39 -9.92 5.25
C LEU A 36 13.49 -10.66 4.50
N TYR A 37 13.25 -10.98 3.22
CA TYR A 37 14.24 -11.65 2.39
C TYR A 37 15.53 -10.82 2.23
N ALA A 38 15.40 -9.52 2.00
CA ALA A 38 16.55 -8.62 1.92
C ALA A 38 17.32 -8.54 3.25
N LEU A 39 16.62 -8.52 4.39
CA LEU A 39 17.25 -8.55 5.71
C LEU A 39 17.98 -9.88 5.98
N GLU A 40 17.39 -11.01 5.58
CA GLU A 40 18.03 -12.33 5.67
C GLU A 40 19.31 -12.41 4.82
N MET A 41 19.34 -11.70 3.68
CA MET A 41 20.54 -11.54 2.85
C MET A 41 21.58 -10.56 3.43
N GLY A 42 21.30 -9.93 4.56
CA GLY A 42 22.20 -8.97 5.22
C GLY A 42 22.14 -7.55 4.63
N CYS A 43 21.16 -7.26 3.78
CA CYS A 43 20.90 -5.90 3.32
C CYS A 43 20.25 -5.07 4.43
N ARG A 44 20.65 -3.80 4.55
CA ARG A 44 20.02 -2.85 5.48
C ARG A 44 18.82 -2.18 4.84
N GLU A 45 17.79 -1.96 5.64
CA GLU A 45 16.59 -1.24 5.23
C GLU A 45 16.95 0.24 4.96
N ALA A 46 16.70 0.72 3.74
CA ALA A 46 17.01 2.10 3.37
C ALA A 46 16.09 3.13 4.05
N ASN A 47 14.98 2.68 4.66
CA ASN A 47 14.08 3.55 5.39
C ASN A 47 14.50 3.61 6.88
N PRO A 48 15.08 4.72 7.36
CA PRO A 48 15.65 4.81 8.70
C PRO A 48 14.61 4.57 9.81
N VAL A 49 13.33 4.82 9.55
CA VAL A 49 12.24 4.55 10.50
C VAL A 49 11.94 3.07 10.61
N ILE A 50 12.04 2.34 9.49
CA ILE A 50 11.81 0.90 9.48
C ILE A 50 13.04 0.16 10.01
N ASP A 51 14.25 0.60 9.67
CA ASP A 51 15.52 0.06 10.21
C ASP A 51 15.52 0.04 11.75
N LEU A 52 14.96 1.08 12.38
CA LEU A 52 14.78 1.17 13.84
C LEU A 52 13.79 0.16 14.45
N VAL A 53 12.85 -0.36 13.67
CA VAL A 53 11.76 -1.23 14.14
C VAL A 53 11.90 -2.65 13.56
N VAL A 54 12.87 -2.86 12.67
CA VAL A 54 13.00 -4.07 11.83
C VAL A 54 13.26 -5.33 12.64
N ASP A 55 14.03 -5.21 13.73
CA ASP A 55 14.33 -6.31 14.66
C ASP A 55 13.16 -6.65 15.60
N SER A 56 12.03 -5.94 15.48
CA SER A 56 10.89 -6.12 16.36
C SER A 56 9.72 -6.83 15.70
N ILE A 57 9.02 -7.67 16.47
CA ILE A 57 7.70 -8.25 16.12
C ILE A 57 6.69 -7.13 15.76
N PHE A 58 6.95 -5.89 16.17
CA PHE A 58 6.17 -4.72 15.76
C PHE A 58 6.27 -4.41 14.27
N PHE A 59 7.37 -4.73 13.57
CA PHE A 59 7.50 -4.50 12.12
C PHE A 59 6.43 -5.24 11.32
N ALA A 60 6.27 -6.53 11.59
CA ALA A 60 5.24 -7.37 10.99
C ALA A 60 3.84 -6.83 11.29
N LYS A 61 3.56 -6.49 12.56
CA LYS A 61 2.25 -5.95 12.96
C LYS A 61 1.97 -4.60 12.30
N ILE A 62 2.97 -3.73 12.15
CA ILE A 62 2.77 -2.42 11.54
C ILE A 62 2.45 -2.58 10.05
N LYS A 63 3.28 -3.29 9.26
CA LYS A 63 2.98 -3.48 7.83
C LYS A 63 1.68 -4.27 7.63
N LEU A 64 1.49 -5.42 8.30
CA LEU A 64 0.35 -6.32 8.06
C LEU A 64 -0.97 -5.94 8.75
N LEU A 65 -1.00 -5.12 9.80
CA LEU A 65 -2.25 -4.66 10.41
C LEU A 65 -2.54 -3.19 10.10
N ILE A 66 -1.57 -2.29 10.29
CA ILE A 66 -1.83 -0.84 10.20
C ILE A 66 -2.15 -0.43 8.77
N VAL A 67 -1.44 -0.96 7.77
CA VAL A 67 -1.70 -0.65 6.35
C VAL A 67 -3.10 -1.12 5.90
N PRO A 68 -3.53 -2.38 6.11
CA PRO A 68 -4.89 -2.78 5.78
C PRO A 68 -5.96 -2.05 6.60
N LEU A 69 -5.70 -1.71 7.87
CA LEU A 69 -6.60 -0.87 8.66
C LEU A 69 -6.74 0.54 8.06
N LEU A 70 -5.66 1.15 7.60
CA LEU A 70 -5.67 2.44 6.88
C LEU A 70 -6.43 2.34 5.56
N LEU A 71 -6.20 1.28 4.77
CA LEU A 71 -6.91 1.01 3.51
C LEU A 71 -8.42 0.81 3.75
N LEU A 72 -8.79 0.10 4.82
CA LEU A 72 -10.18 -0.11 5.20
C LEU A 72 -10.82 1.17 5.74
N PHE A 73 -10.09 1.98 6.50
CA PHE A 73 -10.53 3.30 6.93
C PHE A 73 -10.78 4.22 5.72
N LEU A 74 -9.87 4.23 4.75
CA LEU A 74 -10.01 4.92 3.47
C LEU A 74 -11.26 4.45 2.72
N TRP A 75 -11.51 3.14 2.69
CA TRP A 75 -12.71 2.57 2.09
C TRP A 75 -13.99 3.04 2.78
N VAL A 76 -14.05 3.01 4.11
CA VAL A 76 -15.23 3.44 4.88
C VAL A 76 -15.47 4.95 4.72
N ARG A 77 -14.40 5.75 4.73
CA ARG A 77 -14.47 7.21 4.60
C ARG A 77 -14.59 7.70 3.16
N ARG A 78 -14.49 6.84 2.14
CA ARG A 78 -14.51 7.22 0.70
C ARG A 78 -15.68 8.12 0.30
N LYS A 79 -16.83 8.03 0.99
CA LYS A 79 -18.01 8.88 0.74
C LYS A 79 -17.82 10.32 1.19
N LYS A 80 -16.98 10.57 2.21
CA LYS A 80 -16.63 11.90 2.71
C LYS A 80 -15.40 12.48 2.01
N VAL A 81 -14.47 11.61 1.59
CA VAL A 81 -13.23 12.08 0.96
C VAL A 81 -13.46 12.28 -0.55
N ARG A 82 -13.27 13.53 -0.96
CA ARG A 82 -13.48 14.04 -2.33
C ARG A 82 -12.56 13.31 -3.35
N GLN A 83 -12.79 13.53 -4.65
CA GLN A 83 -12.06 12.92 -5.78
C GLN A 83 -10.51 12.86 -5.65
N ARG A 84 -9.90 13.75 -4.88
CA ARG A 84 -8.46 13.74 -4.59
C ARG A 84 -7.97 12.42 -3.96
N LEU A 85 -8.82 11.74 -3.19
CA LEU A 85 -8.46 10.43 -2.62
C LEU A 85 -8.12 9.40 -3.69
N TYR A 86 -8.90 9.40 -4.76
CA TYR A 86 -8.69 8.48 -5.87
C TYR A 86 -7.32 8.70 -6.50
N PHE A 87 -6.89 9.96 -6.67
CA PHE A 87 -5.56 10.28 -7.18
C PHE A 87 -4.45 9.76 -6.26
N TYR A 88 -4.56 9.97 -4.94
CA TYR A 88 -3.57 9.47 -3.99
C TYR A 88 -3.49 7.94 -3.94
N VAL A 89 -4.64 7.26 -3.92
CA VAL A 89 -4.71 5.79 -3.94
C VAL A 89 -4.11 5.26 -5.24
N TRP A 90 -4.42 5.89 -6.37
CA TRP A 90 -3.85 5.51 -7.66
C TRP A 90 -2.33 5.74 -7.70
N LEU A 91 -1.85 6.89 -7.20
CA LEU A 91 -0.41 7.20 -7.11
C LEU A 91 0.32 6.18 -6.24
N LEU A 92 -0.25 5.82 -5.08
CA LEU A 92 0.27 4.77 -4.20
C LEU A 92 0.34 3.42 -4.91
N PHE A 93 -0.72 3.02 -5.60
CA PHE A 93 -0.75 1.78 -6.36
C PHE A 93 0.34 1.74 -7.43
N VAL A 94 0.50 2.82 -8.20
CA VAL A 94 1.54 2.92 -9.23
C VAL A 94 2.93 2.88 -8.62
N ALA A 95 3.17 3.58 -7.52
CA ALA A 95 4.45 3.54 -6.81
C ALA A 95 4.80 2.11 -6.35
N TYR A 96 3.84 1.40 -5.75
CA TYR A 96 4.02 0.00 -5.38
C TYR A 96 4.26 -0.90 -6.59
N MET A 97 3.55 -0.67 -7.70
CA MET A 97 3.75 -1.43 -8.94
C MET A 97 5.18 -1.26 -9.48
N PHE A 98 5.70 -0.03 -9.50
CA PHE A 98 7.09 0.22 -9.88
C PHE A 98 8.09 -0.41 -8.93
N LEU A 99 7.82 -0.37 -7.63
CA LEU A 99 8.66 -1.04 -6.62
C LEU A 99 8.72 -2.55 -6.88
N MET A 100 7.56 -3.20 -7.10
CA MET A 100 7.51 -4.63 -7.42
C MET A 100 8.23 -4.96 -8.73
N LEU A 101 8.12 -4.12 -9.76
CA LEU A 101 8.85 -4.29 -11.01
C LEU A 101 10.37 -4.15 -10.81
N TYR A 102 10.80 -3.19 -10.00
CA TYR A 102 12.22 -3.00 -9.66
C TYR A 102 12.79 -4.24 -8.99
N TYR A 103 12.09 -4.81 -8.00
CA TYR A 103 12.53 -6.03 -7.35
C TYR A 103 12.45 -7.27 -8.23
N ALA A 104 11.42 -7.39 -9.07
CA ALA A 104 11.34 -8.47 -10.06
C ALA A 104 12.52 -8.40 -11.04
N TRP A 105 12.90 -7.20 -11.47
CA TRP A 105 14.07 -6.97 -12.30
C TRP A 105 15.37 -7.30 -11.55
N LEU A 106 15.51 -6.87 -10.30
CA LEU A 106 16.68 -7.14 -9.46
C LEU A 106 16.89 -8.65 -9.20
N PHE A 107 15.81 -9.37 -8.98
CA PHE A 107 15.80 -10.83 -8.83
C PHE A 107 16.18 -11.53 -10.14
N TRP A 108 15.64 -11.04 -11.28
CA TRP A 108 15.99 -11.56 -12.61
C TRP A 108 17.45 -11.28 -12.99
N SER A 109 18.00 -10.12 -12.60
CA SER A 109 19.39 -9.75 -12.87
C SER A 109 20.40 -10.46 -11.96
N GLY A 110 19.94 -11.33 -11.05
CA GLY A 110 20.81 -12.12 -10.16
C GLY A 110 21.67 -11.26 -9.23
N SER A 111 21.20 -10.04 -8.91
CA SER A 111 21.92 -9.05 -8.12
C SER A 111 21.51 -9.07 -6.63
N LEU A 112 20.69 -10.06 -6.26
CA LEU A 112 20.21 -10.40 -4.92
C LEU A 112 20.80 -11.76 -4.55
#